data_AF-A0AA88YEJ4-F1
#
_entry.id   AF-A0AA88YEJ4-F1
#
_cell.length_a   1.000
_cell.length_b   1.000
_cell.length_c   1.000
_cell.angle_alpha   90.00
_cell.angle_beta   90.00
_cell.angle_gamma   90.00
#
_symmetry.space_group_name_H-M   'P 1'
#
loop_
_entity.id
_entity.type
_entity.pdbx_description
1 polymer ?
#
loop_
_entity_poly.entity_id
_entity_poly.type
_entity_poly.pdbx_seq_one_letter_code
_entity_poly.pdbx_strand_id
1 'polypeptide(L)'
;MYSGIGKRNRKGNRSNSKMNDKEKSSLEEWIGKKCDFKLLYEISQDGCSSQTFHTKCDNQGPTVTVVYNTNGSVFGGFTTQNWNTSGTFVSDIQAFLFRLRQNGRSNMKQYPLQANSNGDYAIYCDVNYGPTFGGGHDLLTFSYTANWGDYGDYFLLNGSCNIGNTFDNKGDNVNEITNGHMQVWVLEVYKVIINDALHVKDPKPLTEPWRDESKWEHKYRMYTVRHQGQPLNFRLCDTRGIEDDIGLDSQDICYILDGNISDRYQVSYKFYQ
;
A
#
# COMPACT_ATOMS: atom_id res chain seq x y z
N MET A 1 16.63 -38.35 23.07
CA MET A 1 17.67 -37.68 22.25
C MET A 1 16.96 -36.99 21.11
N TYR A 2 16.70 -35.68 21.22
CA TYR A 2 16.17 -34.90 20.09
C TYR A 2 17.36 -34.54 19.20
N SER A 3 17.54 -35.28 18.11
CA SER A 3 18.52 -34.98 17.08
C SER A 3 18.07 -33.77 16.28
N GLY A 4 19.01 -32.84 16.07
CA GLY A 4 18.77 -31.48 15.65
C GLY A 4 18.08 -31.32 14.30
N ILE A 5 17.18 -30.35 14.25
CA ILE A 5 16.62 -29.80 13.01
C ILE A 5 17.74 -28.99 12.35
N GLY A 6 18.39 -29.58 11.36
CA GLY A 6 19.38 -28.92 10.52
C GLY A 6 18.78 -27.68 9.87
N LYS A 7 19.42 -26.53 10.07
CA LYS A 7 19.15 -25.29 9.33
C LYS A 7 19.47 -25.55 7.86
N ARG A 8 18.49 -25.94 7.04
CA ARG A 8 18.66 -25.97 5.58
C ARG A 8 18.86 -24.53 5.09
N ASN A 9 19.85 -24.33 4.23
CA ASN A 9 20.24 -23.03 3.68
C ASN A 9 19.13 -22.45 2.79
N ARG A 10 18.46 -21.40 3.28
CA ARG A 10 17.19 -20.84 2.77
C ARG A 10 17.44 -19.71 1.76
N LYS A 11 17.72 -20.05 0.50
CA LYS A 11 17.79 -19.07 -0.60
C LYS A 11 16.93 -19.50 -1.80
N GLY A 12 15.65 -19.77 -1.55
CA GLY A 12 14.61 -19.74 -2.58
C GLY A 12 14.33 -18.29 -2.97
N ASN A 13 14.06 -18.05 -4.26
CA ASN A 13 14.03 -16.75 -4.93
C ASN A 13 13.11 -15.70 -4.25
N ARG A 14 13.65 -14.90 -3.32
CA ARG A 14 12.93 -13.87 -2.53
C ARG A 14 12.40 -12.69 -3.35
N SER A 15 12.77 -12.55 -4.63
CA SER A 15 12.43 -11.36 -5.42
C SER A 15 10.92 -11.19 -5.69
N ASN A 16 10.14 -12.27 -5.59
CA ASN A 16 8.68 -12.23 -5.80
C ASN A 16 7.85 -12.19 -4.51
N SER A 17 8.50 -12.25 -3.35
CA SER A 17 7.85 -12.35 -2.03
C SER A 17 7.76 -11.01 -1.30
N LYS A 18 7.57 -9.92 -2.06
CA LYS A 18 7.37 -8.58 -1.51
C LYS A 18 6.46 -7.75 -2.41
N MET A 19 5.70 -6.85 -1.80
CA MET A 19 4.93 -5.84 -2.52
C MET A 19 5.87 -4.87 -3.25
N ASN A 20 5.57 -4.57 -4.50
CA ASN A 20 6.23 -3.52 -5.27
C ASN A 20 5.53 -2.16 -5.09
N ASP A 21 6.10 -1.09 -5.62
CA ASP A 21 5.60 0.26 -5.37
C ASP A 21 4.27 0.56 -6.08
N LYS A 22 3.94 -0.14 -7.17
CA LYS A 22 2.62 -0.05 -7.82
C LYS A 22 1.55 -0.68 -6.94
N GLU A 23 1.85 -1.82 -6.34
CA GLU A 23 0.93 -2.53 -5.43
C GLU A 23 0.68 -1.74 -4.15
N LYS A 24 1.73 -1.14 -3.58
CA LYS A 24 1.58 -0.22 -2.45
C LYS A 24 0.71 0.98 -2.83
N SER A 25 0.97 1.60 -3.99
CA SER A 25 0.17 2.73 -4.47
C SER A 25 -1.31 2.36 -4.63
N SER A 26 -1.63 1.18 -5.15
CA SER A 26 -3.01 0.72 -5.25
C SER A 26 -3.65 0.46 -3.88
N LEU A 27 -2.89 -0.07 -2.91
CA LEU A 27 -3.38 -0.20 -1.54
C LEU A 27 -3.65 1.17 -0.90
N GLU A 28 -2.77 2.16 -1.07
CA GLU A 28 -3.01 3.53 -0.59
C GLU A 28 -4.29 4.14 -1.20
N GLU A 29 -4.51 3.95 -2.50
CA GLU A 29 -5.70 4.41 -3.20
C GLU A 29 -6.96 3.77 -2.62
N TRP A 30 -6.97 2.45 -2.40
CA TRP A 30 -8.10 1.73 -1.82
C TRP A 30 -8.33 2.05 -0.34
N ILE A 31 -7.27 2.33 0.42
CA ILE A 31 -7.33 2.82 1.80
C ILE A 31 -7.85 4.28 1.83
N GLY A 32 -7.68 5.02 0.74
CA GLY A 32 -8.08 6.43 0.63
C GLY A 32 -7.15 7.40 1.34
N LYS A 33 -5.96 6.95 1.76
CA LYS A 33 -4.96 7.78 2.46
C LYS A 33 -3.55 7.39 2.04
N LYS A 34 -2.65 8.36 2.04
CA LYS A 34 -1.21 8.10 1.95
C LYS A 34 -0.72 7.40 3.22
N CYS A 35 0.03 6.32 3.06
CA CYS A 35 0.43 5.51 4.19
C CYS A 35 1.69 4.69 3.93
N ASP A 36 2.44 4.46 4.99
CA ASP A 36 3.57 3.55 4.99
C ASP A 36 3.18 2.18 5.55
N PHE A 37 3.87 1.14 5.07
CA PHE A 37 3.66 -0.24 5.48
C PHE A 37 4.86 -0.74 6.29
N LYS A 38 4.66 -0.93 7.60
CA LYS A 38 5.69 -1.47 8.51
C LYS A 38 5.41 -2.94 8.81
N LEU A 39 6.34 -3.83 8.46
CA LEU A 39 6.20 -5.26 8.72
C LEU A 39 6.08 -5.53 10.23
N LEU A 40 5.05 -6.29 10.62
CA LEU A 40 4.83 -6.76 11.98
C LEU A 40 5.17 -8.25 12.12
N TYR A 41 4.67 -9.06 11.18
CA TYR A 41 4.74 -10.51 11.23
C TYR A 41 5.03 -11.08 9.84
N GLU A 42 5.96 -12.02 9.77
CA GLU A 42 6.28 -12.78 8.57
C GLU A 42 6.48 -14.26 8.93
N ILE A 43 5.66 -15.15 8.34
CA ILE A 43 5.68 -16.58 8.73
C ILE A 43 7.03 -17.28 8.50
N SER A 44 7.84 -16.78 7.54
CA SER A 44 9.15 -17.36 7.23
C SER A 44 10.23 -17.01 8.28
N GLN A 45 10.04 -15.87 8.96
CA GLN A 45 10.94 -15.39 10.01
C GLN A 45 10.45 -15.78 11.40
N ASP A 46 9.14 -15.70 11.61
CA ASP A 46 8.50 -15.78 12.92
C ASP A 46 7.85 -17.14 13.22
N GLY A 47 7.79 -18.01 12.22
CA GLY A 47 6.99 -19.23 12.25
C GLY A 47 5.52 -18.96 11.94
N CYS A 48 4.77 -20.01 11.58
CA CYS A 48 3.37 -19.91 11.20
C CYS A 48 2.46 -20.37 12.34
N SER A 49 2.27 -19.53 13.37
CA SER A 49 1.38 -19.83 14.50
C SER A 49 0.51 -18.63 14.91
N SER A 50 -0.73 -18.90 15.34
CA SER A 50 -1.67 -17.87 15.79
C SER A 50 -1.15 -17.15 17.03
N GLN A 51 -0.47 -17.87 17.93
CA GLN A 51 0.13 -17.28 19.12
C GLN A 51 1.19 -16.22 18.76
N THR A 52 2.09 -16.52 17.81
CA THR A 52 3.10 -15.55 17.37
C THR A 52 2.44 -14.37 16.63
N PHE A 53 1.43 -14.65 15.80
CA PHE A 53 0.65 -13.62 15.12
C PHE A 53 0.04 -12.64 16.13
N HIS A 54 -0.72 -13.12 17.10
CA HIS A 54 -1.38 -12.26 18.10
C HIS A 54 -0.37 -11.52 18.97
N THR A 55 0.75 -12.14 19.34
CA THR A 55 1.83 -11.47 20.08
C THR A 55 2.38 -10.24 19.34
N LYS A 56 2.38 -10.26 18.00
CA LYS A 56 2.97 -9.21 17.16
C LYS A 56 1.95 -8.23 16.59
N CYS A 57 0.74 -8.68 16.32
CA CYS A 57 -0.25 -7.95 15.53
C CYS A 57 -1.43 -7.42 16.36
N ASP A 58 -1.65 -7.95 17.56
CA ASP A 58 -2.73 -7.43 18.41
C ASP A 58 -2.48 -5.97 18.81
N ASN A 59 -3.56 -5.20 18.82
CA ASN A 59 -3.59 -3.79 19.22
C ASN A 59 -2.60 -2.89 18.44
N GLN A 60 -2.19 -3.29 17.23
CA GLN A 60 -1.27 -2.51 16.41
C GLN A 60 -1.95 -1.42 15.57
N GLY A 61 -3.28 -1.39 15.53
CA GLY A 61 -4.08 -0.52 14.68
C GLY A 61 -4.36 -1.14 13.30
N PRO A 62 -4.62 -0.32 12.28
CA PRO A 62 -4.90 -0.77 10.92
C PRO A 62 -3.77 -1.67 10.36
N THR A 63 -4.16 -2.75 9.68
CA THR A 63 -3.21 -3.70 9.11
C THR A 63 -3.59 -4.15 7.70
N VAL A 64 -2.56 -4.47 6.91
CA VAL A 64 -2.67 -5.18 5.64
C VAL A 64 -2.03 -6.56 5.80
N THR A 65 -2.80 -7.62 5.54
CA THR A 65 -2.30 -8.98 5.40
C THR A 65 -2.06 -9.28 3.92
N VAL A 66 -0.88 -9.79 3.56
CA VAL A 66 -0.50 -10.17 2.19
C VAL A 66 -0.08 -11.63 2.15
N VAL A 67 -0.65 -12.40 1.24
CA VAL A 67 -0.41 -13.82 1.03
C VAL A 67 0.24 -14.01 -0.34
N TYR A 68 1.41 -14.64 -0.37
CA TYR A 68 2.17 -14.90 -1.61
C TYR A 68 2.16 -16.40 -1.87
N ASN A 69 1.23 -16.85 -2.72
CA ASN A 69 1.08 -18.27 -2.99
C ASN A 69 2.17 -18.83 -3.92
N THR A 70 2.28 -20.15 -3.98
CA THR A 70 3.31 -20.84 -4.77
C THR A 70 3.17 -20.68 -6.28
N ASN A 71 1.99 -20.27 -6.77
CA ASN A 71 1.71 -20.04 -8.19
C ASN A 71 1.89 -18.57 -8.62
N GLY A 72 2.36 -17.71 -7.72
CA GLY A 72 2.59 -16.29 -8.00
C GLY A 72 1.33 -15.42 -7.95
N SER A 73 0.20 -15.94 -7.46
CA SER A 73 -0.92 -15.10 -7.03
C SER A 73 -0.59 -14.43 -5.70
N VAL A 74 -0.95 -13.16 -5.59
CA VAL A 74 -0.75 -12.35 -4.39
C VAL A 74 -2.08 -11.71 -4.04
N PHE A 75 -2.58 -11.98 -2.84
CA PHE A 75 -3.89 -11.56 -2.38
C PHE A 75 -3.87 -11.33 -0.87
N GLY A 76 -4.95 -10.80 -0.31
CA GLY A 76 -4.96 -10.49 1.11
C GLY A 76 -6.17 -9.69 1.55
N GLY A 77 -6.04 -9.07 2.71
CA GLY A 77 -7.09 -8.27 3.33
C GLY A 77 -6.55 -7.08 4.10
N PHE A 78 -7.34 -6.02 4.14
CA PHE A 78 -7.11 -4.82 4.94
C PHE A 78 -8.20 -4.68 5.99
N THR A 79 -7.81 -4.19 7.17
CA THR A 79 -8.73 -3.74 8.22
C THR A 79 -8.18 -2.50 8.91
N THR A 80 -9.08 -1.60 9.31
CA THR A 80 -8.80 -0.46 10.19
C THR A 80 -8.81 -0.83 11.67
N GLN A 81 -9.32 -2.01 12.01
CA GLN A 81 -9.52 -2.45 13.39
C GLN A 81 -8.30 -3.16 13.96
N ASN A 82 -8.28 -3.27 15.28
CA ASN A 82 -7.29 -4.06 15.99
C ASN A 82 -7.65 -5.56 15.93
N TRP A 83 -6.65 -6.39 15.68
CA TRP A 83 -6.66 -7.76 16.18
C TRP A 83 -6.58 -7.72 17.71
N ASN A 84 -7.34 -8.56 18.41
CA ASN A 84 -7.50 -8.42 19.87
C ASN A 84 -7.83 -9.71 20.63
N THR A 85 -7.68 -10.88 20.01
CA THR A 85 -7.95 -12.20 20.62
C THR A 85 -9.34 -12.35 21.29
N SER A 86 -10.33 -11.55 20.90
CA SER A 86 -11.66 -11.55 21.55
C SER A 86 -12.47 -12.84 21.38
N GLY A 87 -12.12 -13.71 20.41
CA GLY A 87 -12.94 -14.88 20.06
C GLY A 87 -14.23 -14.50 19.34
N THR A 88 -14.34 -13.27 18.83
CA THR A 88 -15.54 -12.77 18.16
C THR A 88 -15.21 -12.11 16.82
N PHE A 89 -16.26 -11.87 16.03
CA PHE A 89 -16.15 -10.94 14.92
C PHE A 89 -15.99 -9.50 15.43
N VAL A 90 -15.26 -8.70 14.65
CA VAL A 90 -15.08 -7.26 14.86
C VAL A 90 -15.56 -6.53 13.61
N SER A 91 -16.37 -5.49 13.84
CA SER A 91 -17.00 -4.72 12.77
C SER A 91 -16.01 -3.75 12.11
N ASP A 92 -15.97 -3.70 10.79
CA ASP A 92 -15.15 -2.73 10.06
C ASP A 92 -15.73 -2.40 8.68
N ILE A 93 -16.37 -1.25 8.54
CA ILE A 93 -16.96 -0.79 7.28
C ILE A 93 -15.93 -0.42 6.21
N GLN A 94 -14.65 -0.24 6.60
CA GLN A 94 -13.55 0.10 5.70
C GLN A 94 -12.70 -1.12 5.34
N ALA A 95 -13.03 -2.31 5.87
CA ALA A 95 -12.33 -3.53 5.51
C ALA A 95 -12.58 -3.90 4.05
N PHE A 96 -11.58 -4.51 3.43
CA PHE A 96 -11.70 -5.09 2.10
C PHE A 96 -10.73 -6.24 1.93
N LEU A 97 -11.09 -7.19 1.06
CA LEU A 97 -10.14 -8.14 0.50
C LEU A 97 -9.55 -7.56 -0.79
N PHE A 98 -8.43 -8.11 -1.23
CA PHE A 98 -7.82 -7.71 -2.50
C PHE A 98 -7.05 -8.84 -3.18
N ARG A 99 -6.86 -8.68 -4.48
CA ARG A 99 -5.85 -9.36 -5.28
C ARG A 99 -4.90 -8.32 -5.85
N LEU A 100 -3.60 -8.61 -5.82
CA LEU A 100 -2.54 -7.81 -6.43
C LEU A 100 -2.01 -8.48 -7.71
N ARG A 101 -1.80 -9.79 -7.63
CA ARG A 101 -1.29 -10.60 -8.74
C ARG A 101 -2.12 -11.84 -8.95
N GLN A 102 -2.21 -12.28 -10.19
CA GLN A 102 -2.79 -13.56 -10.59
C GLN A 102 -1.78 -14.30 -11.47
N ASN A 103 -1.34 -15.49 -11.03
CA ASN A 103 -0.39 -16.32 -11.78
C ASN A 103 0.89 -15.56 -12.20
N GLY A 104 1.44 -14.77 -11.28
CA GLY A 104 2.65 -13.96 -11.49
C GLY A 104 2.45 -12.68 -12.30
N ARG A 105 1.22 -12.37 -12.74
CA ARG A 105 0.90 -11.15 -13.50
C ARG A 105 0.13 -10.17 -12.65
N SER A 106 0.39 -8.87 -12.82
CA SER A 106 -0.39 -7.81 -12.19
C SER A 106 -1.87 -7.95 -12.56
N ASN A 107 -2.73 -8.05 -11.54
CA ASN A 107 -4.18 -8.11 -11.69
C ASN A 107 -4.81 -7.56 -10.42
N MET A 108 -4.66 -6.25 -10.23
CA MET A 108 -5.05 -5.55 -9.01
C MET A 108 -6.56 -5.36 -8.98
N LYS A 109 -7.20 -5.91 -7.94
CA LYS A 109 -8.65 -5.84 -7.75
C LYS A 109 -8.96 -5.76 -6.26
N GLN A 110 -9.79 -4.79 -5.87
CA GLN A 110 -10.35 -4.68 -4.53
C GLN A 110 -11.72 -5.36 -4.47
N TYR A 111 -11.95 -6.10 -3.40
CA TYR A 111 -13.21 -6.76 -3.04
C TYR A 111 -13.75 -6.07 -1.77
N PRO A 112 -14.60 -5.04 -1.92
CA PRO A 112 -15.18 -4.32 -0.79
C PRO A 112 -16.21 -5.21 -0.08
N LEU A 113 -16.74 -4.72 1.04
CA LEU A 113 -17.92 -5.32 1.65
C LEU A 113 -19.10 -5.39 0.66
N GLN A 114 -19.96 -6.39 0.85
CA GLN A 114 -21.26 -6.46 0.16
C GLN A 114 -22.06 -5.17 0.35
N ALA A 115 -22.84 -4.75 -0.66
CA ALA A 115 -23.51 -3.43 -0.68
C ALA A 115 -24.42 -3.14 0.53
N ASN A 116 -25.00 -4.19 1.15
CA ASN A 116 -25.90 -4.08 2.30
C ASN A 116 -25.23 -4.52 3.62
N SER A 117 -23.90 -4.68 3.63
CA SER A 117 -23.16 -5.07 4.82
C SER A 117 -22.85 -3.86 5.68
N ASN A 118 -23.11 -3.96 6.99
CA ASN A 118 -22.66 -2.98 7.98
C ASN A 118 -21.22 -3.27 8.47
N GLY A 119 -20.55 -4.25 7.86
CA GLY A 119 -19.19 -4.64 8.22
C GLY A 119 -19.09 -5.44 9.51
N ASP A 120 -20.21 -5.85 10.14
CA ASP A 120 -20.26 -6.53 11.45
C ASP A 120 -19.39 -7.79 11.56
N TYR A 121 -19.13 -8.45 10.42
CA TYR A 121 -18.34 -9.67 10.32
C TYR A 121 -17.03 -9.49 9.56
N ALA A 122 -16.46 -8.27 9.54
CA ALA A 122 -15.31 -7.94 8.71
C ALA A 122 -14.05 -8.74 9.03
N ILE A 123 -13.71 -8.89 10.32
CA ILE A 123 -12.59 -9.74 10.77
C ILE A 123 -13.00 -10.65 11.93
N TYR A 124 -12.34 -11.79 12.08
CA TYR A 124 -12.56 -12.71 13.20
C TYR A 124 -11.30 -12.81 14.07
N CYS A 125 -11.42 -12.45 15.35
CA CYS A 125 -10.29 -12.28 16.27
C CYS A 125 -10.18 -13.42 17.30
N ASP A 126 -10.27 -14.67 16.87
CA ASP A 126 -10.03 -15.82 17.77
C ASP A 126 -8.55 -16.06 18.00
N VAL A 127 -8.16 -16.34 19.25
CA VAL A 127 -6.77 -16.59 19.65
C VAL A 127 -6.08 -17.75 18.92
N ASN A 128 -6.88 -18.68 18.40
CA ASN A 128 -6.39 -19.82 17.63
C ASN A 128 -6.33 -19.53 16.13
N TYR A 129 -6.64 -18.32 15.67
CA TYR A 129 -6.72 -17.99 14.26
C TYR A 129 -5.61 -17.02 13.88
N GLY A 130 -5.05 -17.17 12.69
CA GLY A 130 -4.27 -16.12 12.04
C GLY A 130 -5.18 -15.01 11.53
N PRO A 131 -4.66 -14.09 10.68
CA PRO A 131 -5.50 -13.12 10.00
C PRO A 131 -6.70 -13.78 9.32
N THR A 132 -7.90 -13.35 9.70
CA THR A 132 -9.15 -13.93 9.23
C THR A 132 -10.16 -12.84 8.93
N PHE A 133 -10.72 -12.87 7.72
CA PHE A 133 -11.63 -11.87 7.18
C PHE A 133 -12.95 -12.51 6.77
N GLY A 134 -14.04 -11.85 7.11
CA GLY A 134 -15.39 -12.18 6.66
C GLY A 134 -16.10 -13.24 7.50
N GLY A 135 -17.39 -13.02 7.76
CA GLY A 135 -18.33 -14.02 8.23
C GLY A 135 -18.48 -15.14 7.20
N GLY A 136 -18.32 -16.39 7.65
CA GLY A 136 -18.16 -17.55 6.76
C GLY A 136 -16.72 -17.77 6.30
N HIS A 137 -15.77 -16.96 6.78
CA HIS A 137 -14.35 -17.02 6.47
C HIS A 137 -14.07 -16.85 4.97
N ASP A 138 -14.45 -15.69 4.42
CA ASP A 138 -14.08 -15.29 3.04
C ASP A 138 -12.57 -15.46 2.80
N LEU A 139 -11.76 -15.15 3.81
CA LEU A 139 -10.35 -15.53 3.88
C LEU A 139 -9.97 -15.94 5.31
N LEU A 140 -9.75 -17.23 5.52
CA LEU A 140 -9.04 -17.78 6.68
C LEU A 140 -7.62 -18.14 6.24
N THR A 141 -6.62 -17.51 6.84
CA THR A 141 -5.22 -17.82 6.48
C THR A 141 -4.77 -19.14 7.11
N PHE A 142 -4.70 -19.23 8.43
CA PHE A 142 -4.35 -20.44 9.17
C PHE A 142 -4.99 -20.45 10.56
N SER A 143 -5.03 -21.61 11.21
CA SER A 143 -5.39 -21.77 12.63
C SER A 143 -4.36 -22.60 13.38
N TYR A 144 -4.25 -22.37 14.68
CA TYR A 144 -3.25 -22.92 15.60
C TYR A 144 -1.84 -22.74 15.05
N THR A 145 -1.23 -23.80 14.54
CA THR A 145 0.07 -23.78 13.87
C THR A 145 -0.09 -24.46 12.52
N ALA A 146 0.31 -23.78 11.46
CA ALA A 146 0.43 -24.38 10.14
C ALA A 146 1.86 -24.86 9.92
N ASN A 147 1.98 -26.01 9.27
CA ASN A 147 3.25 -26.68 9.08
C ASN A 147 3.85 -26.36 7.71
N TRP A 148 5.15 -26.64 7.59
CA TRP A 148 5.81 -26.73 6.29
C TRP A 148 5.17 -27.86 5.47
N GLY A 149 5.14 -27.68 4.15
CA GLY A 149 4.77 -28.76 3.25
C GLY A 149 5.79 -29.90 3.33
N ASP A 150 5.29 -31.14 3.31
CA ASP A 150 6.14 -32.34 3.42
C ASP A 150 7.17 -32.44 2.28
N TYR A 151 6.86 -31.87 1.11
CA TYR A 151 7.66 -31.91 -0.10
C TYR A 151 7.73 -30.52 -0.77
N GLY A 152 8.47 -29.57 -0.16
CA GLY A 152 8.80 -28.29 -0.78
C GLY A 152 9.20 -27.20 0.21
N ASP A 153 9.77 -26.11 -0.30
CA ASP A 153 10.16 -24.93 0.50
C ASP A 153 8.99 -23.95 0.70
N TYR A 154 7.78 -24.46 0.97
CA TYR A 154 6.57 -23.66 1.16
C TYR A 154 5.85 -24.00 2.47
N PHE A 155 5.03 -23.07 2.97
CA PHE A 155 4.09 -23.29 4.05
C PHE A 155 2.75 -23.77 3.48
N LEU A 156 2.17 -24.79 4.09
CA LEU A 156 0.81 -25.21 3.79
C LEU A 156 -0.12 -24.56 4.81
N LEU A 157 -0.71 -23.42 4.46
CA LEU A 157 -1.68 -22.80 5.35
C LEU A 157 -2.93 -23.69 5.42
N ASN A 158 -3.39 -23.99 6.63
CA ASN A 158 -4.53 -24.88 6.90
C ASN A 158 -5.88 -24.14 6.91
N GLY A 159 -5.91 -22.92 6.38
CA GLY A 159 -7.12 -22.14 6.19
C GLY A 159 -7.79 -22.36 4.83
N SER A 160 -8.68 -21.43 4.46
CA SER A 160 -9.51 -21.51 3.27
C SER A 160 -9.82 -20.12 2.72
N CYS A 161 -10.26 -20.04 1.47
CA CYS A 161 -10.78 -18.82 0.88
C CYS A 161 -12.15 -19.11 0.23
N ASN A 162 -13.19 -18.49 0.78
CA ASN A 162 -14.58 -18.65 0.37
C ASN A 162 -15.21 -17.27 0.14
N ILE A 163 -14.58 -16.46 -0.71
CA ILE A 163 -15.03 -15.10 -0.99
C ILE A 163 -16.47 -15.08 -1.53
N GLY A 164 -17.22 -14.06 -1.15
CA GLY A 164 -18.60 -13.84 -1.61
C GLY A 164 -19.62 -13.86 -0.47
N ASN A 165 -19.20 -14.07 0.78
CA ASN A 165 -20.08 -14.02 1.93
C ASN A 165 -20.16 -12.59 2.48
N THR A 166 -19.09 -12.11 3.09
CA THR A 166 -19.03 -10.74 3.68
C THR A 166 -18.48 -9.72 2.69
N PHE A 167 -17.55 -10.14 1.84
CA PHE A 167 -16.95 -9.32 0.81
C PHE A 167 -17.53 -9.67 -0.57
N ASP A 168 -17.79 -8.67 -1.38
CA ASP A 168 -18.25 -8.83 -2.76
C ASP A 168 -17.10 -9.42 -3.60
N ASN A 169 -17.33 -10.63 -4.13
CA ASN A 169 -16.36 -11.32 -4.96
C ASN A 169 -16.18 -10.69 -6.35
N LYS A 170 -17.04 -9.74 -6.74
CA LYS A 170 -17.04 -9.07 -8.05
C LYS A 170 -16.96 -10.06 -9.21
N GLY A 171 -17.66 -11.19 -9.08
CA GLY A 171 -17.70 -12.28 -10.06
C GLY A 171 -16.50 -13.24 -10.05
N ASP A 172 -15.49 -13.01 -9.21
CA ASP A 172 -14.35 -13.91 -9.07
C ASP A 172 -14.69 -15.09 -8.14
N ASN A 173 -14.01 -16.22 -8.33
CA ASN A 173 -14.10 -17.37 -7.46
C ASN A 173 -12.74 -17.66 -6.79
N VAL A 174 -12.70 -18.68 -5.93
CA VAL A 174 -11.48 -19.08 -5.21
C VAL A 174 -10.28 -19.39 -6.12
N ASN A 175 -10.50 -19.91 -7.32
CA ASN A 175 -9.42 -20.20 -8.27
C ASN A 175 -8.83 -18.91 -8.86
N GLU A 176 -9.66 -17.90 -9.09
CA GLU A 176 -9.21 -16.60 -9.57
C GLU A 176 -8.32 -15.88 -8.54
N ILE A 177 -8.51 -16.13 -7.25
CA ILE A 177 -7.76 -15.48 -6.17
C ILE A 177 -6.56 -16.32 -5.72
N THR A 178 -6.81 -17.58 -5.35
CA THR A 178 -5.82 -18.45 -4.71
C THR A 178 -5.24 -19.51 -5.64
N ASN A 179 -5.75 -19.61 -6.87
CA ASN A 179 -5.48 -20.74 -7.76
C ASN A 179 -5.82 -22.11 -7.14
N GLY A 180 -6.88 -22.13 -6.31
CA GLY A 180 -7.45 -23.34 -5.71
C GLY A 180 -6.66 -23.92 -4.54
N HIS A 181 -5.61 -23.24 -4.04
CA HIS A 181 -4.79 -23.75 -2.95
C HIS A 181 -4.21 -22.66 -2.03
N MET A 182 -3.87 -23.05 -0.80
CA MET A 182 -3.27 -22.19 0.24
C MET A 182 -1.81 -22.54 0.54
N GLN A 183 -1.09 -23.10 -0.43
CA GLN A 183 0.37 -23.25 -0.40
C GLN A 183 1.04 -21.88 -0.65
N VAL A 184 1.92 -21.45 0.25
CA VAL A 184 2.50 -20.11 0.20
C VAL A 184 4.00 -20.13 0.43
N TRP A 185 4.71 -19.23 -0.25
CA TRP A 185 6.11 -18.94 0.07
C TRP A 185 6.19 -18.14 1.37
N VAL A 186 5.29 -17.17 1.52
CA VAL A 186 5.24 -16.29 2.69
C VAL A 186 3.83 -15.69 2.86
N LEU A 187 3.53 -15.33 4.09
CA LEU A 187 2.44 -14.46 4.50
C LEU A 187 3.07 -13.36 5.35
N GLU A 188 2.71 -12.12 5.06
CA GLU A 188 3.19 -10.93 5.73
C GLU A 188 1.99 -10.15 6.30
N VAL A 189 2.15 -9.59 7.49
CA VAL A 189 1.20 -8.63 8.06
C VAL A 189 1.95 -7.32 8.30
N TYR A 190 1.44 -6.25 7.71
CA TYR A 190 1.97 -4.90 7.82
C TYR A 190 1.05 -4.03 8.65
N LYS A 191 1.62 -3.28 9.58
CA LYS A 191 0.97 -2.10 10.17
C LYS A 191 0.87 -1.02 9.10
N VAL A 192 -0.31 -0.42 8.97
CA VAL A 192 -0.52 0.76 8.14
C VAL A 192 -0.29 2.00 9.00
N ILE A 193 0.68 2.81 8.60
CA ILE A 193 1.01 4.08 9.24
C ILE A 193 0.45 5.16 8.33
N ILE A 194 -0.67 5.76 8.73
CA ILE A 194 -1.28 6.85 7.98
C ILE A 194 -0.37 8.07 8.12
N ASN A 195 0.04 8.62 6.99
CA ASN A 195 0.78 9.86 6.95
C ASN A 195 -0.25 10.98 7.03
N ASP A 196 -0.65 11.33 8.26
CA ASP A 196 -1.44 12.52 8.54
C ASP A 196 -0.54 13.75 8.28
N ALA A 197 -0.30 14.06 7.02
CA ALA A 197 -0.08 15.44 6.64
C ALA A 197 -1.34 16.18 7.09
N LEU A 198 -1.20 16.92 8.20
CA LEU A 198 -2.20 17.78 8.82
C LEU A 198 -3.20 18.31 7.80
N HIS A 199 -4.48 18.29 8.18
CA HIS A 199 -5.50 19.19 7.65
C HIS A 199 -4.87 20.51 7.18
N VAL A 200 -4.68 20.64 5.86
CA VAL A 200 -4.86 21.94 5.23
C VAL A 200 -6.30 22.28 5.58
N LYS A 201 -6.47 23.21 6.53
CA LYS A 201 -7.76 23.85 6.82
C LYS A 201 -8.46 24.03 5.48
N ASP A 202 -9.71 23.59 5.37
CA ASP A 202 -10.53 23.79 4.18
C ASP A 202 -10.21 25.18 3.60
N PRO A 203 -9.80 25.30 2.32
CA PRO A 203 -9.66 26.62 1.75
C PRO A 203 -11.01 27.30 1.95
N LYS A 204 -10.97 28.47 2.62
CA LYS A 204 -12.10 29.40 2.64
C LYS A 204 -12.73 29.40 1.25
N PRO A 205 -14.08 29.35 1.12
CA PRO A 205 -14.71 29.40 -0.18
C PRO A 205 -14.07 30.53 -1.01
N LEU A 206 -13.70 30.20 -2.27
CA LEU A 206 -12.98 31.04 -3.22
C LEU A 206 -13.82 32.25 -3.70
N THR A 207 -14.60 32.85 -2.81
CA THR A 207 -15.43 34.01 -3.09
C THR A 207 -14.82 35.31 -2.57
N GLU A 208 -13.66 35.27 -1.91
CA GLU A 208 -12.87 36.47 -1.63
C GLU A 208 -11.41 36.28 -2.05
N PRO A 209 -10.84 37.20 -2.87
CA PRO A 209 -9.46 37.10 -3.33
C PRO A 209 -8.49 37.16 -2.15
N TRP A 210 -7.53 36.24 -2.12
CA TRP A 210 -6.59 36.03 -1.01
C TRP A 210 -5.51 37.13 -0.87
N ARG A 211 -5.59 38.20 -1.67
CA ARG A 211 -4.82 39.46 -1.56
C ARG A 211 -5.63 40.61 -2.17
N ASP A 212 -5.43 41.79 -1.60
CA ASP A 212 -6.00 43.07 -2.00
C ASP A 212 -5.70 43.41 -3.49
N GLU A 213 -6.75 43.61 -4.28
CA GLU A 213 -6.67 43.94 -5.72
C GLU A 213 -6.00 45.29 -6.01
N SER A 214 -5.90 46.16 -5.00
CA SER A 214 -5.23 47.46 -5.16
C SER A 214 -3.70 47.39 -5.29
N LYS A 215 -3.09 46.20 -5.12
CA LYS A 215 -1.63 45.98 -5.18
C LYS A 215 -1.13 45.28 -6.45
N TRP A 216 -1.94 45.20 -7.49
CA TRP A 216 -1.55 44.55 -8.74
C TRP A 216 -0.77 45.54 -9.64
N GLU A 217 0.50 45.26 -9.88
CA GLU A 217 1.15 45.71 -11.12
C GLU A 217 0.98 44.60 -12.20
N HIS A 218 1.16 44.91 -13.48
CA HIS A 218 0.93 43.96 -14.59
C HIS A 218 2.20 43.64 -15.39
N LYS A 219 3.30 43.40 -14.70
CA LYS A 219 4.57 42.98 -15.33
C LYS A 219 4.81 41.48 -15.15
N TYR A 220 5.12 40.78 -16.26
CA TYR A 220 5.48 39.36 -16.32
C TYR A 220 6.89 39.21 -16.92
N ARG A 221 7.67 38.21 -16.47
CA ARG A 221 9.02 37.93 -16.99
C ARG A 221 9.02 36.63 -17.77
N MET A 222 9.69 36.63 -18.92
CA MET A 222 9.85 35.45 -19.77
C MET A 222 11.30 34.95 -19.73
N TYR A 223 11.47 33.65 -19.52
CA TYR A 223 12.79 33.01 -19.49
C TYR A 223 12.99 32.15 -20.74
N THR A 224 14.18 32.25 -21.34
CA THR A 224 14.59 31.43 -22.48
C THR A 224 15.56 30.36 -22.00
N VAL A 225 15.21 29.09 -22.19
CA VAL A 225 16.05 27.95 -21.80
C VAL A 225 16.98 27.59 -22.96
N ARG A 226 18.27 27.35 -22.68
CA ARG A 226 19.27 27.00 -23.69
C ARG A 226 20.00 25.69 -23.38
N HIS A 227 20.36 24.95 -24.42
CA HIS A 227 21.26 23.80 -24.38
C HIS A 227 22.46 24.04 -25.30
N GLN A 228 23.68 23.97 -24.76
CA GLN A 228 24.92 24.23 -25.53
C GLN A 228 24.89 25.57 -26.31
N GLY A 229 24.28 26.61 -25.72
CA GLY A 229 24.14 27.94 -26.33
C GLY A 229 22.94 28.13 -27.26
N GLN A 230 22.28 27.05 -27.71
CA GLN A 230 21.11 27.10 -28.59
C GLN A 230 19.80 27.18 -27.78
N PRO A 231 18.85 28.09 -28.12
CA PRO A 231 17.57 28.20 -27.43
C PRO A 231 16.64 27.02 -27.77
N LEU A 232 15.92 26.52 -26.75
CA LEU A 232 14.90 25.50 -26.91
C LEU A 232 13.55 26.13 -27.30
N ASN A 233 12.71 25.37 -27.99
CA ASN A 233 11.41 25.82 -28.50
C ASN A 233 10.28 25.87 -27.43
N PHE A 234 10.64 26.11 -26.18
CA PHE A 234 9.67 26.43 -25.12
C PHE A 234 10.23 27.54 -24.23
N ARG A 235 9.33 28.28 -23.57
CA ARG A 235 9.66 29.40 -22.68
C ARG A 235 8.94 29.20 -21.36
N LEU A 236 9.57 29.64 -20.27
CA LEU A 236 8.92 29.70 -18.96
C LEU A 236 8.39 31.12 -18.76
N CYS A 237 7.13 31.21 -18.38
CA CYS A 237 6.46 32.45 -18.00
C CYS A 237 5.93 32.25 -16.59
N ASP A 238 6.28 33.14 -15.66
CA ASP A 238 5.75 33.11 -14.31
C ASP A 238 4.55 34.06 -14.18
N THR A 239 3.47 33.59 -13.53
CA THR A 239 2.39 34.44 -13.02
C THR A 239 2.77 34.95 -11.62
N ARG A 240 3.75 35.86 -11.60
CA ARG A 240 4.24 36.72 -10.51
C ARG A 240 4.63 36.05 -9.17
N GLY A 241 5.93 35.84 -8.98
CA GLY A 241 6.69 36.62 -8.00
C GLY A 241 7.81 35.91 -7.25
N ILE A 242 9.02 35.96 -7.80
CA ILE A 242 10.24 36.02 -6.99
C ILE A 242 10.70 37.47 -7.04
N GLU A 243 10.76 38.13 -5.89
CA GLU A 243 11.23 39.51 -5.78
C GLU A 243 12.69 39.61 -6.24
N ASP A 244 13.09 40.76 -6.78
CA ASP A 244 14.52 41.00 -7.04
C ASP A 244 15.26 40.88 -5.70
N ASP A 245 16.32 40.08 -5.69
CA ASP A 245 17.14 39.65 -4.52
C ASP A 245 16.65 38.43 -3.72
N ILE A 246 15.54 37.79 -4.11
CA ILE A 246 15.22 36.44 -3.63
C ILE A 246 15.71 35.45 -4.70
N GLY A 247 16.73 34.66 -4.38
CA GLY A 247 17.11 33.53 -5.23
C GLY A 247 16.11 32.38 -5.03
N LEU A 248 15.75 31.68 -6.11
CA LEU A 248 15.22 30.32 -5.98
C LEU A 248 16.31 29.46 -5.34
N ASP A 249 16.01 28.84 -4.20
CA ASP A 249 16.91 27.84 -3.64
C ASP A 249 17.07 26.71 -4.66
N SER A 250 18.31 26.26 -4.85
CA SER A 250 18.65 25.11 -5.68
C SER A 250 17.77 23.88 -5.44
N GLN A 251 17.23 23.71 -4.22
CA GLN A 251 16.37 22.58 -3.85
C GLN A 251 14.92 22.73 -4.35
N ASP A 252 14.41 23.95 -4.49
CA ASP A 252 13.04 24.21 -4.96
C ASP A 252 12.90 24.00 -6.47
N ILE A 253 14.00 24.19 -7.23
CA ILE A 253 14.06 23.90 -8.66
C ILE A 253 13.87 22.41 -8.93
N CYS A 254 14.36 21.54 -8.05
CA CYS A 254 14.23 20.09 -8.17
C CYS A 254 12.78 19.62 -8.05
N TYR A 255 11.97 20.28 -7.21
CA TYR A 255 10.56 19.96 -7.04
C TYR A 255 9.67 20.47 -8.17
N ILE A 256 10.09 21.53 -8.89
CA ILE A 256 9.37 22.04 -10.08
C ILE A 256 9.66 21.18 -11.33
N LEU A 257 10.83 20.53 -11.41
CA LEU A 257 11.33 19.89 -12.63
C LEU A 257 11.63 18.38 -12.48
N ASP A 258 10.90 17.70 -11.61
CA ASP A 258 11.06 16.28 -11.24
C ASP A 258 11.17 15.34 -12.47
N GLY A 259 12.35 14.95 -12.97
CA GLY A 259 13.69 15.13 -12.48
C GLY A 259 14.67 14.49 -13.46
N ASN A 260 15.46 15.30 -14.17
CA ASN A 260 16.84 15.03 -14.63
C ASN A 260 17.25 16.00 -15.73
N ILE A 261 17.75 17.17 -15.36
CA ILE A 261 18.46 18.05 -16.28
C ILE A 261 19.95 17.97 -15.93
N SER A 262 20.71 17.27 -16.78
CA SER A 262 22.18 17.14 -16.71
C SER A 262 22.86 18.52 -16.70
N ASP A 263 24.05 18.67 -16.10
CA ASP A 263 24.83 19.92 -15.90
C ASP A 263 25.15 20.78 -17.15
N ARG A 264 24.56 20.50 -18.31
CA ARG A 264 24.87 21.10 -19.63
C ARG A 264 23.90 22.22 -20.07
N TYR A 265 22.99 22.68 -19.20
CA TYR A 265 21.99 23.71 -19.54
C TYR A 265 22.24 25.03 -18.80
N GLN A 266 21.99 26.15 -19.48
CA GLN A 266 22.21 27.52 -18.97
C GLN A 266 20.92 28.35 -19.11
N VAL A 267 20.58 29.14 -18.09
CA VAL A 267 19.37 29.98 -18.06
C VAL A 267 19.78 31.46 -18.12
N SER A 268 19.13 32.27 -18.95
CA SER A 268 19.34 33.72 -19.02
C SER A 268 18.03 34.50 -19.07
N TYR A 269 18.03 35.71 -18.50
CA TYR A 269 16.86 36.56 -18.31
C TYR A 269 16.91 37.83 -19.18
N LYS A 270 15.74 38.31 -19.63
CA LYS A 270 15.55 39.63 -20.26
C LYS A 270 14.27 40.26 -19.76
N PHE A 271 14.33 41.56 -19.48
CA PHE A 271 13.18 42.38 -19.14
C PHE A 271 12.52 42.87 -20.43
N TYR A 272 11.20 42.70 -20.51
CA TYR A 272 10.37 43.35 -21.52
C TYR A 272 9.49 44.35 -20.78
N GLN A 273 9.57 45.63 -21.18
CA GLN A 273 8.68 46.68 -20.71
C GLN A 273 7.31 46.56 -21.38
#